data_AF-A0A318JW97-F1
#
_entry.id   AF-A0A318JW97-F1
#
_cell.length_a   1.000
_cell.length_b   1.000
_cell.length_c   1.000
_cell.angle_alpha   90.00
_cell.angle_beta   90.00
_cell.angle_gamma   90.00
#
_symmetry.space_group_name_H-M   'P 1'
#
loop_
_entity.id
_entity.type
_entity.pdbx_description
1 polymer ?
#
loop_
_entity_poly.entity_id
_entity_poly.type
_entity_poly.pdbx_seq_one_letter_code
_entity_poly.pdbx_strand_id
1 'polypeptide(L)'
;MADTPPLKIVQGTALNEQQKKDLLHRLARVEGQLRGVQKLIAKAAVPADCEAVAQQMSAARKALDRSFVTLLTSAVVTHAEKAETTEEAIASTRRLASLLEKFA
;
A
#
# COMPACT_ATOMS: atom_id res chain seq x y z
N MET A 1 -21.74 7.56 4.10
CA MET A 1 -20.77 6.87 4.97
C MET A 1 -19.77 7.91 5.41
N ALA A 2 -19.47 7.89 6.71
CA ALA A 2 -18.92 8.97 7.52
C ALA A 2 -17.80 9.80 6.86
N ASP A 3 -17.93 11.10 7.11
CA ASP A 3 -16.94 12.15 6.95
C ASP A 3 -15.71 11.83 7.80
N THR A 4 -14.83 10.94 7.30
CA THR A 4 -13.58 10.62 7.98
C THR A 4 -12.70 11.86 7.94
N PRO A 5 -12.32 12.43 9.11
CA PRO A 5 -11.48 13.61 9.13
C PRO A 5 -10.18 13.37 8.35
N PRO A 6 -9.66 14.39 7.65
CA PRO A 6 -8.48 14.23 6.82
C PRO A 6 -7.31 13.73 7.66
N LEU A 7 -6.60 12.73 7.13
CA LEU A 7 -5.43 12.15 7.80
C LEU A 7 -4.36 13.23 8.01
N LYS A 8 -3.98 13.49 9.27
CA LYS A 8 -2.89 14.40 9.59
C LYS A 8 -1.55 13.72 9.28
N ILE A 9 -0.83 14.23 8.29
CA ILE A 9 0.52 13.74 7.95
C ILE A 9 1.53 14.31 8.94
N VAL A 10 2.07 13.46 9.80
CA VAL A 10 3.14 13.83 10.74
C VAL A 10 4.52 13.72 10.07
N GLN A 11 5.48 14.53 10.49
CA GLN A 11 6.89 14.35 10.11
C GLN A 11 7.55 13.25 10.96
N GLY A 12 8.58 12.58 10.43
CA GLY A 12 9.28 11.52 11.15
C GLY A 12 10.41 10.88 10.36
N THR A 13 11.02 9.84 10.93
CA THR A 13 12.17 9.13 10.32
C THR A 13 11.78 7.95 9.44
N ALA A 14 10.59 7.39 9.62
CA ALA A 14 10.14 6.20 8.87
C ALA A 14 9.92 6.44 7.37
N LEU A 15 9.32 7.57 7.02
CA LEU A 15 9.03 7.99 5.65
C LEU A 15 9.02 9.52 5.60
N ASN A 16 9.45 10.11 4.48
CA ASN A 16 9.29 11.53 4.22
C ASN A 16 7.85 11.89 3.83
N GLU A 17 7.53 13.18 3.83
CA GLU A 17 6.17 13.67 3.57
C GLU A 17 5.67 13.30 2.17
N GLN A 18 6.53 13.36 1.15
CA GLN A 18 6.17 13.04 -0.22
C GLN A 18 5.84 11.55 -0.38
N GLN A 19 6.63 10.65 0.22
CA GLN A 19 6.37 9.22 0.25
C GLN A 19 5.02 8.91 0.93
N LYS A 20 4.74 9.58 2.07
CA LYS A 20 3.44 9.43 2.75
C LYS A 20 2.28 9.86 1.86
N LYS A 21 2.36 11.02 1.22
CA LYS A 21 1.32 11.50 0.29
C LYS A 21 1.10 10.52 -0.87
N ASP A 22 2.18 10.04 -1.47
CA ASP A 22 2.09 9.13 -2.62
C ASP A 22 1.45 7.79 -2.25
N LEU A 23 1.84 7.20 -1.10
CA LEU A 23 1.24 5.99 -0.57
C LEU A 23 -0.24 6.17 -0.23
N LEU A 24 -0.60 7.28 0.42
CA LEU A 24 -2.00 7.58 0.75
C LEU A 24 -2.85 7.74 -0.53
N HIS A 25 -2.35 8.41 -1.57
CA HIS A 25 -3.05 8.51 -2.85
C HIS A 25 -3.24 7.14 -3.52
N ARG A 26 -2.24 6.24 -3.44
CA ARG A 26 -2.38 4.87 -3.95
C ARG A 26 -3.44 4.09 -3.18
N LEU A 27 -3.45 4.19 -1.85
CA LEU A 27 -4.45 3.54 -1.02
C LEU A 27 -5.86 4.08 -1.29
N ALA A 28 -6.03 5.38 -1.49
CA ALA A 28 -7.32 5.97 -1.88
C ALA A 28 -7.86 5.40 -3.20
N ARG A 29 -6.97 5.11 -4.16
CA ARG A 29 -7.36 4.42 -5.41
C ARG A 29 -7.77 2.98 -5.15
N VAL A 30 -7.02 2.23 -4.34
CA VAL A 30 -7.38 0.85 -3.94
C VAL A 30 -8.75 0.83 -3.24
N GLU A 31 -9.01 1.78 -2.35
CA GLU A 31 -10.31 1.93 -1.70
C GLU A 31 -11.43 2.20 -2.71
N GLY A 32 -11.17 3.04 -3.72
CA GLY A 32 -12.07 3.22 -4.86
C GLY A 32 -12.37 1.92 -5.62
N GLN A 33 -11.35 1.09 -5.86
CA GLN A 33 -11.53 -0.23 -6.47
C GLN A 33 -12.37 -1.17 -5.60
N LEU A 34 -12.13 -1.19 -4.28
CA LEU A 34 -12.90 -2.01 -3.34
C LEU A 34 -14.38 -1.59 -3.30
N ARG A 35 -14.67 -0.28 -3.33
CA ARG A 35 -16.04 0.22 -3.49
C ARG A 35 -16.66 -0.21 -4.82
N GLY A 36 -15.87 -0.25 -5.90
CA GLY A 36 -16.30 -0.76 -7.20
C GLY A 36 -16.66 -2.25 -7.14
N VAL A 37 -15.79 -3.07 -6.53
CA VAL A 37 -16.02 -4.50 -6.27
C VAL A 37 -17.31 -4.72 -5.48
N GLN A 38 -17.52 -3.98 -4.39
CA GLN A 38 -18.76 -4.07 -3.60
C GLN A 38 -20.02 -3.80 -4.45
N LYS A 39 -19.98 -2.80 -5.33
CA LYS A 39 -21.09 -2.49 -6.25
C LYS A 39 -21.32 -3.61 -7.27
N LEU A 40 -20.26 -4.24 -7.77
CA LEU A 40 -20.38 -5.37 -8.70
C LEU A 40 -21.00 -6.58 -8.00
N ILE A 41 -20.55 -6.89 -6.78
CA ILE A 41 -21.13 -7.97 -5.97
C ILE A 41 -22.61 -7.70 -5.69
N ALA A 42 -22.97 -6.48 -5.29
CA ALA A 42 -24.36 -6.11 -4.99
C ALA A 42 -25.29 -6.20 -6.23
N LYS A 43 -24.73 -6.13 -7.44
CA LYS A 43 -25.47 -6.20 -8.71
C LYS A 43 -25.39 -7.56 -9.39
N ALA A 44 -24.53 -8.47 -8.91
CA ALA A 44 -24.36 -9.79 -9.50
C ALA A 44 -25.63 -10.61 -9.33
N ALA A 45 -26.21 -11.07 -10.44
CA ALA A 45 -27.47 -11.80 -10.48
C ALA A 45 -27.32 -13.20 -11.09
N VAL A 46 -26.32 -13.38 -11.96
CA VAL A 46 -26.04 -14.66 -12.63
C VAL A 46 -24.59 -15.10 -12.37
N PRO A 47 -24.27 -16.41 -12.44
CA PRO A 47 -22.90 -16.89 -12.19
C PRO A 47 -21.81 -16.23 -13.04
N ALA A 48 -22.12 -15.82 -14.27
CA ALA A 48 -21.17 -15.14 -15.17
C ALA A 48 -20.71 -13.77 -14.64
N ASP A 49 -21.49 -13.09 -13.79
CA ASP A 49 -21.10 -11.81 -13.21
C ASP A 49 -19.90 -11.94 -12.24
N CYS A 50 -19.68 -13.14 -11.71
CA CYS A 50 -18.56 -13.43 -10.81
C CYS A 50 -17.19 -13.26 -11.51
N GLU A 51 -17.12 -13.43 -12.83
CA GLU A 51 -15.88 -13.23 -13.58
C GLU A 51 -15.41 -11.77 -13.51
N ALA A 52 -16.34 -10.82 -13.68
CA ALA A 52 -16.05 -9.39 -13.58
C ALA A 52 -15.66 -8.99 -12.15
N VAL A 53 -16.34 -9.54 -11.13
CA VAL A 53 -15.98 -9.35 -9.72
C VAL A 53 -14.57 -9.86 -9.46
N ALA A 54 -14.25 -11.09 -9.88
CA ALA A 54 -12.94 -11.71 -9.70
C ALA A 54 -11.82 -10.90 -10.38
N GLN A 55 -12.08 -10.40 -11.59
CA GLN A 55 -11.14 -9.55 -12.31
C GLN A 55 -10.85 -8.25 -11.55
N GLN A 56 -11.88 -7.56 -11.04
CA GLN A 56 -11.69 -6.32 -10.30
C GLN A 56 -11.05 -6.54 -8.92
N MET A 57 -11.37 -7.64 -8.24
CA MET A 57 -10.69 -8.05 -7.01
C MET A 57 -9.20 -8.32 -7.25
N SER A 58 -8.87 -9.01 -8.33
CA SER A 58 -7.47 -9.26 -8.73
C SER A 58 -6.73 -7.95 -9.02
N ALA A 59 -7.38 -7.00 -9.70
CA ALA A 59 -6.82 -5.67 -9.95
C ALA A 59 -6.56 -4.89 -8.65
N ALA A 60 -7.50 -4.92 -7.70
CA ALA A 60 -7.35 -4.28 -6.40
C ALA A 60 -6.21 -4.91 -5.57
N ARG A 61 -6.11 -6.24 -5.55
CA ARG A 61 -5.00 -6.97 -4.91
C ARG A 61 -3.65 -6.54 -5.49
N LYS A 62 -3.49 -6.59 -6.81
CA LYS A 62 -2.24 -6.19 -7.46
C LYS A 62 -1.87 -4.72 -7.21
N ALA A 63 -2.85 -3.84 -7.14
CA ALA A 63 -2.63 -2.43 -6.79
C ALA A 63 -2.17 -2.26 -5.34
N LEU A 64 -2.74 -3.04 -4.41
CA LEU A 64 -2.32 -3.07 -3.01
C LEU A 64 -0.90 -3.64 -2.87
N ASP A 65 -0.57 -4.74 -3.54
CA ASP A 65 0.77 -5.35 -3.52
C ASP A 65 1.83 -4.38 -4.03
N ARG A 66 1.55 -3.65 -5.12
CA ARG A 66 2.44 -2.59 -5.61
C ARG A 66 2.63 -1.47 -4.59
N SER A 67 1.59 -1.13 -3.84
CA SER A 67 1.67 -0.12 -2.78
C SER A 67 2.49 -0.62 -1.59
N PHE A 68 2.37 -1.90 -1.25
CA PHE A 68 3.20 -2.56 -0.23
C PHE A 68 4.69 -2.57 -0.62
N VAL A 69 5.02 -2.96 -1.85
CA VAL A 69 6.42 -2.90 -2.33
C VAL A 69 6.94 -1.46 -2.31
N THR A 70 6.12 -0.49 -2.75
CA THR A 70 6.50 0.94 -2.74
C THR A 70 6.77 1.44 -1.32
N LEU A 71 5.99 1.00 -0.33
CA LEU A 71 6.20 1.34 1.08
C LEU A 71 7.56 0.84 1.56
N LEU A 72 7.88 -0.43 1.31
CA LEU A 72 9.11 -1.03 1.78
C LEU A 72 10.34 -0.45 1.09
N THR A 73 10.31 -0.25 -0.24
CA THR A 73 11.44 0.37 -0.95
C THR A 73 11.65 1.82 -0.51
N SER A 74 10.57 2.58 -0.30
CA SER A 74 10.65 3.95 0.23
C SER A 74 11.28 3.98 1.62
N ALA A 75 10.88 3.06 2.50
CA ALA A 75 11.45 2.95 3.84
C ALA A 75 12.94 2.57 3.80
N VAL A 76 13.35 1.64 2.93
CA VAL A 76 14.76 1.23 2.77
C VAL A 76 15.61 2.44 2.40
N VAL A 77 15.20 3.21 1.38
CA VAL A 77 15.93 4.39 0.93
C VAL A 77 16.02 5.43 2.05
N THR A 78 14.90 5.76 2.69
CA THR A 78 14.88 6.78 3.76
C THR A 78 15.70 6.39 4.98
N HIS A 79 15.71 5.11 5.35
CA HIS A 79 16.51 4.63 6.47
C HIS A 79 18.00 4.59 6.12
N ALA A 80 18.35 4.21 4.89
CA ALA A 80 19.74 4.22 4.43
C ALA A 80 20.32 5.65 4.34
N GLU A 81 19.53 6.62 3.85
CA GLU A 81 19.93 8.04 3.78
C GLU A 81 20.15 8.68 5.16
N LYS A 82 19.48 8.18 6.19
CA LYS A 82 19.54 8.71 7.57
C LYS A 82 20.48 7.95 8.49
N ALA A 83 21.06 6.84 8.03
CA ALA A 83 21.99 6.07 8.83
C ALA A 83 23.31 6.83 9.02
N GLU A 84 23.84 6.85 10.24
CA GLU A 84 25.11 7.51 10.54
C GLU A 84 26.30 6.59 10.22
N THR A 85 26.04 5.28 10.20
CA THR A 85 27.05 4.26 9.89
C THR A 85 26.56 3.25 8.87
N THR A 86 27.50 2.61 8.18
CA THR A 86 27.22 1.49 7.27
C THR A 86 26.54 0.32 7.99
N GLU A 87 26.92 0.05 9.24
CA GLU A 87 26.33 -1.01 10.08
C GLU A 87 24.83 -0.78 10.29
N GLU A 88 24.43 0.46 10.62
CA GLU A 88 23.03 0.86 10.78
C GLU A 88 22.22 0.77 9.48
N ALA A 89 22.82 1.19 8.36
CA ALA A 89 22.20 1.08 7.04
C ALA A 89 21.92 -0.39 6.68
N ILE A 90 22.89 -1.30 6.94
CA ILE A 90 22.73 -2.73 6.70
C ILE A 90 21.66 -3.32 7.63
N ALA A 91 21.70 -2.99 8.92
CA ALA A 91 20.74 -3.51 9.90
C ALA A 91 19.29 -3.06 9.60
N SER A 92 19.08 -1.81 9.21
CA SER A 92 17.77 -1.30 8.81
C SER A 92 17.26 -1.96 7.52
N THR A 93 18.13 -2.09 6.52
CA THR A 93 17.80 -2.76 5.25
C THR A 93 17.43 -4.23 5.47
N ARG A 94 18.19 -4.97 6.29
CA ARG A 94 17.90 -6.37 6.62
C ARG A 94 16.54 -6.54 7.30
N ARG A 95 16.21 -5.65 8.23
CA ARG A 95 14.88 -5.65 8.89
C ARG A 95 13.76 -5.46 7.86
N LEU A 96 13.88 -4.51 6.95
CA LEU A 96 12.85 -4.26 5.93
C LEU A 96 12.79 -5.39 4.89
N ALA A 97 13.93 -5.98 4.51
CA ALA A 97 13.97 -7.15 3.63
C ALA A 97 13.24 -8.36 4.24
N SER A 98 13.37 -8.60 5.55
CA SER A 98 12.61 -9.69 6.21
C SER A 98 11.09 -9.50 6.18
N LEU A 99 10.60 -8.26 6.01
CA LEU A 99 9.18 -8.01 5.81
C LEU A 99 8.73 -8.44 4.40
N LEU A 100 9.58 -8.28 3.38
CA LEU A 100 9.28 -8.82 2.05
C LEU A 100 9.16 -10.34 2.13
N GLU A 101 10.10 -11.04 2.77
CA GLU A 101 10.06 -12.50 2.91
C GLU A 101 8.82 -12.99 3.68
N LYS A 102 8.39 -12.24 4.70
CA LYS A 102 7.23 -12.61 5.52
C LYS A 102 5.89 -12.45 4.79
N PHE A 103 5.81 -11.53 3.83
CA PHE A 103 4.55 -11.13 3.19
C PHE A 103 4.53 -11.36 1.67
N ALA A 104 5.60 -11.89 1.09
CA ALA A 104 5.66 -12.42 -0.28
C ALA A 104 5.19 -13.87 -0.34
#